data_AF-A0A2B7ZWP0-F1
#
_entry.id   AF-A0A2B7ZWP0-F1
#
_cell.length_a   1.000
_cell.length_b   1.000
_cell.length_c   1.000
_cell.angle_alpha   90.00
_cell.angle_beta   90.00
_cell.angle_gamma   90.00
#
_symmetry.space_group_name_H-M   'P 1'
#
loop_
_entity.id
_entity.type
_entity.pdbx_description
1 polymer ?
#
loop_
_entity_poly.entity_id
_entity_poly.type
_entity_poly.pdbx_seq_one_letter_code
_entity_poly.pdbx_strand_id
1 'polypeptide(L)'
;MAVQNAFSWAKAMAQRYKGNDADPVGAWYEAALPARDAFCMRDVSHQIIGAEIIGLNKENKNMLTLFAKHISESKDWCSYWEMNKYNKPAPADYRNDKEFWYNLNANFDVMFACWRVYLWTGDKSYVTDPVFADFFDKSSTLYIDRWVLQADSLLTRPLYPNAPTPFNVKDSFHRCRGIPSYSEGIPDLKMGVDLIASIYRGLLSYASVLRLQSQNERAEFFEKKAARYQQKIETDWWNKKDSLYRSFYSANGDFDGGGDSFLLWFDALKDKQRARKTIEQLASEKTNIEIESYLPMHFYKYGYWEKAHERMLHLANPSTPRREYPEVSFAVLESIVKGLMGIEPDAVSQQVTTMYRDKSGEAEIKNLPILNSTIDVKHKAKETLFFNRGKTVINWRAVFAGKHNSIVIKNE
;
A
#
# COMPACT_ATOMS: atom_id res chain seq x y z
N MET A 1 10.99 -16.28 -21.04
CA MET A 1 9.62 -16.80 -21.23
C MET A 1 8.79 -16.80 -19.96
N ALA A 2 9.27 -17.33 -18.82
CA ALA A 2 8.48 -17.41 -17.58
C ALA A 2 7.91 -16.06 -17.10
N VAL A 3 8.75 -15.02 -17.01
CA VAL A 3 8.32 -13.66 -16.63
C VAL A 3 7.28 -13.09 -17.60
N GLN A 4 7.48 -13.27 -18.91
CA GLN A 4 6.52 -12.83 -19.92
C GLN A 4 5.16 -13.52 -19.73
N ASN A 5 5.15 -14.83 -19.44
CA ASN A 5 3.91 -15.56 -19.18
C ASN A 5 3.24 -15.09 -17.89
N ALA A 6 4.02 -14.82 -16.84
CA ALA A 6 3.52 -14.25 -15.59
C ALA A 6 2.89 -12.86 -15.82
N PHE A 7 3.56 -11.98 -16.58
CA PHE A 7 3.02 -10.67 -16.94
C PHE A 7 1.72 -10.78 -17.74
N SER A 8 1.71 -11.61 -18.79
CA SER A 8 0.53 -11.80 -19.64
C SER A 8 -0.66 -12.34 -18.84
N TRP A 9 -0.42 -13.31 -17.96
CA TRP A 9 -1.45 -13.82 -17.05
C TRP A 9 -1.94 -12.73 -16.10
N ALA A 10 -1.03 -12.04 -15.42
CA ALA A 10 -1.37 -11.03 -14.42
C ALA A 10 -2.17 -9.88 -15.03
N LYS A 11 -1.75 -9.39 -16.21
CA LYS A 11 -2.50 -8.38 -16.97
C LYS A 11 -3.89 -8.87 -17.35
N ALA A 12 -4.01 -10.08 -17.90
CA ALA A 12 -5.30 -10.63 -18.31
C ALA A 12 -6.23 -10.85 -17.11
N MET A 13 -5.68 -11.27 -15.96
CA MET A 13 -6.44 -11.48 -14.73
C MET A 13 -6.90 -10.15 -14.13
N ALA A 14 -6.01 -9.18 -13.97
CA ALA A 14 -6.33 -7.84 -13.46
C ALA A 14 -7.43 -7.16 -14.29
N GLN A 15 -7.36 -7.30 -15.63
CA GLN A 15 -8.39 -6.76 -16.54
C GLN A 15 -9.77 -7.42 -16.40
N ARG A 16 -9.85 -8.67 -15.90
CA ARG A 16 -11.15 -9.34 -15.67
C ARG A 16 -11.89 -8.78 -14.47
N TYR A 17 -11.18 -8.17 -13.51
CA TYR A 17 -11.80 -7.55 -12.35
C TYR A 17 -12.33 -6.15 -12.62
N LYS A 18 -12.02 -5.56 -13.79
CA LYS A 18 -12.58 -4.27 -14.16
C LYS A 18 -14.11 -4.37 -14.19
N GLY A 19 -14.76 -3.46 -13.46
CA GLY A 19 -16.20 -3.35 -13.38
C GLY A 19 -16.85 -2.92 -14.70
N ASN A 20 -18.18 -2.99 -14.76
CA ASN A 20 -18.92 -2.57 -15.94
C ASN A 20 -19.00 -1.03 -15.97
N ASP A 21 -18.79 -0.42 -17.14
CA ASP A 21 -18.91 1.03 -17.31
C ASP A 21 -20.34 1.57 -16.99
N ALA A 22 -21.35 0.69 -16.98
CA ALA A 22 -22.73 1.00 -16.60
C ALA A 22 -23.01 0.87 -15.09
N ASP A 23 -22.04 0.40 -14.28
CA ASP A 23 -22.25 0.23 -12.84
C ASP A 23 -22.44 1.61 -12.15
N PRO A 24 -23.43 1.77 -11.25
CA PRO A 24 -23.70 3.06 -10.60
C PRO A 24 -22.55 3.68 -9.81
N VAL A 25 -21.56 2.88 -9.40
CA VAL A 25 -20.36 3.35 -8.68
C VAL A 25 -19.38 4.09 -9.58
N GLY A 26 -19.57 4.08 -10.91
CA GLY A 26 -18.63 4.65 -11.87
C GLY A 26 -17.50 3.67 -12.18
N ALA A 27 -16.35 4.15 -12.68
CA ALA A 27 -15.22 3.30 -13.02
C ALA A 27 -14.65 2.61 -11.76
N TRP A 28 -14.55 1.29 -11.74
CA TRP A 28 -14.01 0.53 -10.60
C TRP A 28 -13.40 -0.79 -11.06
N TYR A 29 -12.70 -1.46 -10.15
CA TYR A 29 -12.32 -2.87 -10.29
C TYR A 29 -12.52 -3.61 -8.97
N GLU A 30 -12.76 -4.91 -9.02
CA GLU A 30 -12.92 -5.73 -7.82
C GLU A 30 -11.60 -5.77 -7.04
N ALA A 31 -11.68 -5.31 -5.79
CA ALA A 31 -10.57 -5.21 -4.85
C ALA A 31 -11.07 -5.59 -3.46
N ALA A 32 -11.63 -6.80 -3.38
CA ALA A 32 -12.19 -7.39 -2.18
C ALA A 32 -12.11 -8.91 -2.31
N LEU A 33 -12.70 -9.64 -1.36
CA LEU A 33 -12.89 -11.08 -1.53
C LEU A 33 -13.64 -11.37 -2.85
N PRO A 34 -13.19 -12.38 -3.63
CA PRO A 34 -13.79 -12.69 -4.93
C PRO A 34 -15.32 -12.88 -4.86
N ALA A 35 -16.01 -12.41 -5.90
CA ALA A 35 -17.46 -12.46 -6.09
C ALA A 35 -18.27 -11.57 -5.14
N ARG A 36 -17.64 -10.57 -4.49
CA ARG A 36 -18.36 -9.57 -3.69
C ARG A 36 -18.93 -8.42 -4.53
N ASP A 37 -18.49 -8.27 -5.78
CA ASP A 37 -18.82 -7.12 -6.61
C ASP A 37 -18.50 -5.78 -5.91
N ALA A 38 -17.34 -5.74 -5.24
CA ALA A 38 -16.98 -4.68 -4.32
C ALA A 38 -15.48 -4.40 -4.27
N PHE A 39 -15.12 -3.30 -3.61
CA PHE A 39 -13.74 -2.87 -3.39
C PHE A 39 -13.56 -2.29 -1.99
N CYS A 40 -12.50 -2.69 -1.29
CA CYS A 40 -12.17 -2.23 0.06
C CYS A 40 -10.93 -1.33 0.09
N MET A 41 -10.84 -0.50 1.13
CA MET A 41 -9.79 0.52 1.24
C MET A 41 -8.37 -0.06 1.21
N ARG A 42 -8.16 -1.21 1.88
CA ARG A 42 -6.86 -1.90 1.94
C ARG A 42 -6.44 -2.41 0.57
N ASP A 43 -7.27 -3.24 -0.04
CA ASP A 43 -6.96 -3.90 -1.30
C ASP A 43 -6.78 -2.89 -2.43
N VAL A 44 -7.62 -1.84 -2.51
CA VAL A 44 -7.40 -0.74 -3.47
C VAL A 44 -6.05 -0.07 -3.25
N SER A 45 -5.71 0.25 -2.00
CA SER A 45 -4.42 0.89 -1.64
C SER A 45 -3.21 0.07 -2.07
N HIS A 46 -3.34 -1.26 -2.06
CA HIS A 46 -2.27 -2.18 -2.44
C HIS A 46 -2.21 -2.47 -3.94
N GLN A 47 -3.35 -2.49 -4.62
CA GLN A 47 -3.46 -2.78 -6.05
C GLN A 47 -3.15 -1.58 -6.95
N ILE A 48 -3.22 -0.36 -6.40
CA ILE A 48 -3.25 0.92 -7.13
C ILE A 48 -2.16 1.06 -8.21
N ILE A 49 -0.92 0.65 -7.92
CA ILE A 49 0.20 0.77 -8.87
C ILE A 49 0.12 -0.30 -9.95
N GLY A 50 -0.23 -1.53 -9.59
CA GLY A 50 -0.52 -2.58 -10.56
C GLY A 50 -1.62 -2.15 -11.55
N ALA A 51 -2.64 -1.45 -11.04
CA ALA A 51 -3.74 -0.91 -11.83
C ALA A 51 -3.28 0.23 -12.77
N GLU A 52 -2.44 1.16 -12.29
CA GLU A 52 -1.85 2.20 -13.14
C GLU A 52 -1.01 1.62 -14.29
N ILE A 53 -0.21 0.58 -14.03
CA ILE A 53 0.64 -0.09 -15.02
C ILE A 53 -0.17 -0.56 -16.24
N ILE A 54 -1.42 -0.98 -16.03
CA ILE A 54 -2.30 -1.49 -17.09
C ILE A 54 -3.37 -0.48 -17.55
N GLY A 55 -3.28 0.77 -17.10
CA GLY A 55 -4.14 1.86 -17.56
C GLY A 55 -5.53 1.93 -16.89
N LEU A 56 -5.67 1.45 -15.65
CA LEU A 56 -6.90 1.56 -14.85
C LEU A 56 -6.92 2.84 -13.99
N ASN A 57 -6.42 3.94 -14.54
CA ASN A 57 -6.24 5.20 -13.81
C ASN A 57 -7.59 5.87 -13.46
N LYS A 58 -8.63 5.67 -14.26
CA LYS A 58 -9.98 6.20 -13.98
C LYS A 58 -10.62 5.48 -12.79
N GLU A 59 -10.43 4.18 -12.74
CA GLU A 59 -10.91 3.29 -11.68
C GLU A 59 -10.22 3.65 -10.35
N ASN A 60 -8.89 3.78 -10.36
CA ASN A 60 -8.10 4.27 -9.24
C ASN A 60 -8.62 5.61 -8.70
N LYS A 61 -8.79 6.60 -9.60
CA LYS A 61 -9.25 7.94 -9.22
C LYS A 61 -10.63 7.90 -8.60
N ASN A 62 -11.56 7.17 -9.20
CA ASN A 62 -12.94 7.07 -8.71
C ASN A 62 -13.01 6.40 -7.34
N MET A 63 -12.39 5.23 -7.18
CA MET A 63 -12.46 4.48 -5.91
C MET A 63 -11.81 5.23 -4.74
N LEU A 64 -10.62 5.82 -4.95
CA LEU A 64 -9.98 6.67 -3.94
C LEU A 64 -10.81 7.91 -3.60
N THR A 65 -11.45 8.53 -4.59
CA THR A 65 -12.34 9.69 -4.38
C THR A 65 -13.57 9.31 -3.56
N LEU A 66 -14.17 8.15 -3.81
CA LEU A 66 -15.31 7.65 -3.05
C LEU A 66 -14.94 7.42 -1.58
N PHE A 67 -13.79 6.78 -1.31
CA PHE A 67 -13.30 6.64 0.06
C PHE A 67 -13.05 8.00 0.73
N ALA A 68 -12.38 8.92 0.05
CA ALA A 68 -12.11 10.25 0.61
C ALA A 68 -13.40 11.01 0.91
N LYS A 69 -14.37 10.98 -0.02
CA LYS A 69 -15.66 11.69 0.10
C LYS A 69 -16.54 11.20 1.24
N HIS A 70 -16.44 9.91 1.59
CA HIS A 70 -17.35 9.29 2.56
C HIS A 70 -16.86 9.35 4.01
N ILE A 71 -15.71 9.98 4.29
CA ILE A 71 -15.31 10.30 5.67
C ILE A 71 -16.35 11.21 6.34
N SER A 72 -16.76 10.89 7.56
CA SER A 72 -17.81 11.65 8.24
C SER A 72 -17.76 11.54 9.76
N GLU A 73 -18.23 12.57 10.45
CA GLU A 73 -18.35 12.56 11.91
C GLU A 73 -19.25 11.44 12.45
N SER A 74 -20.36 11.12 11.76
CA SER A 74 -21.30 10.08 12.19
C SER A 74 -20.67 8.68 12.24
N LYS A 75 -19.62 8.46 11.45
CA LYS A 75 -18.80 7.23 11.44
C LYS A 75 -17.52 7.38 12.26
N ASP A 76 -17.47 8.30 13.21
CA ASP A 76 -16.25 8.56 14.01
C ASP A 76 -15.03 8.88 13.13
N TRP A 77 -15.25 9.60 12.02
CA TRP A 77 -14.22 9.93 11.01
C TRP A 77 -13.63 8.72 10.26
N CYS A 78 -14.30 7.56 10.30
CA CYS A 78 -14.10 6.49 9.31
C CYS A 78 -14.77 6.85 7.98
N SER A 79 -14.30 6.22 6.91
CA SER A 79 -15.03 6.11 5.63
C SER A 79 -15.83 4.80 5.59
N TYR A 80 -16.27 4.38 4.41
CA TYR A 80 -16.74 3.01 4.20
C TYR A 80 -15.55 2.08 3.96
N TRP A 81 -15.46 1.01 4.76
CA TRP A 81 -14.42 -0.01 4.59
C TRP A 81 -14.44 -0.63 3.20
N GLU A 82 -15.64 -1.00 2.75
CA GLU A 82 -15.90 -1.61 1.45
C GLU A 82 -17.12 -0.95 0.79
N MET A 83 -17.04 -0.72 -0.52
CA MET A 83 -18.13 -0.19 -1.35
C MET A 83 -18.42 -1.16 -2.50
N ASN A 84 -19.69 -1.30 -2.86
CA ASN A 84 -20.13 -2.19 -3.94
C ASN A 84 -20.36 -1.45 -5.26
N LYS A 85 -20.55 -2.22 -6.34
CA LYS A 85 -20.84 -1.70 -7.69
C LYS A 85 -22.07 -0.78 -7.80
N TYR A 86 -22.97 -0.82 -6.83
CA TYR A 86 -24.18 0.03 -6.79
C TYR A 86 -23.97 1.38 -6.10
N ASN A 87 -22.72 1.75 -5.81
CA ASN A 87 -22.36 2.99 -5.11
C ASN A 87 -22.94 3.05 -3.69
N LYS A 88 -22.88 1.91 -2.98
CA LYS A 88 -23.33 1.76 -1.59
C LYS A 88 -22.25 1.09 -0.75
N PRO A 89 -22.20 1.34 0.56
CA PRO A 89 -21.37 0.54 1.44
C PRO A 89 -21.77 -0.94 1.32
N ALA A 90 -20.80 -1.84 1.33
CA ALA A 90 -21.06 -3.27 1.22
C ALA A 90 -21.84 -3.77 2.45
N PRO A 91 -23.00 -4.42 2.28
CA PRO A 91 -23.81 -4.89 3.42
C PRO A 91 -23.11 -5.90 4.33
N ALA A 92 -22.10 -6.61 3.81
CA ALA A 92 -21.28 -7.52 4.60
C ALA A 92 -20.54 -6.80 5.74
N ASP A 93 -20.17 -5.53 5.50
CA ASP A 93 -19.28 -4.75 6.35
C ASP A 93 -19.98 -3.50 6.92
N TYR A 94 -21.27 -3.31 6.62
CA TYR A 94 -21.97 -2.10 7.03
C TYR A 94 -23.47 -2.35 7.28
N ARG A 95 -23.90 -2.11 8.53
CA ARG A 95 -25.33 -2.06 8.92
C ARG A 95 -25.82 -0.61 8.99
N ASN A 96 -25.04 0.26 9.64
CA ASN A 96 -25.29 1.70 9.77
C ASN A 96 -24.04 2.41 10.31
N ASP A 97 -24.07 3.75 10.43
CA ASP A 97 -22.94 4.57 10.92
C ASP A 97 -22.49 4.26 12.37
N LYS A 98 -23.23 3.44 13.13
CA LYS A 98 -22.86 2.98 14.48
C LYS A 98 -22.36 1.53 14.53
N GLU A 99 -22.64 0.75 13.48
CA GLU A 99 -22.42 -0.70 13.43
C GLU A 99 -21.87 -1.08 12.05
N PHE A 100 -20.55 -1.09 11.93
CA PHE A 100 -19.83 -1.37 10.70
C PHE A 100 -18.45 -1.97 10.98
N TRP A 101 -17.94 -2.75 10.04
CA TRP A 101 -16.58 -3.30 10.04
C TRP A 101 -15.60 -2.23 9.60
N TYR A 102 -14.48 -2.09 10.31
CA TYR A 102 -13.44 -1.13 9.92
C TYR A 102 -12.10 -1.44 10.57
N ASN A 103 -11.05 -1.57 9.76
CA ASN A 103 -9.67 -1.65 10.23
C ASN A 103 -9.10 -0.24 10.32
N LEU A 104 -8.55 0.12 11.47
CA LEU A 104 -8.18 1.51 11.73
C LEU A 104 -7.01 2.01 10.86
N ASN A 105 -6.28 1.10 10.23
CA ASN A 105 -5.18 1.36 9.30
C ASN A 105 -5.65 2.10 8.03
N ALA A 106 -6.91 1.85 7.63
CA ALA A 106 -7.42 2.14 6.30
C ALA A 106 -7.24 3.59 5.84
N ASN A 107 -7.49 4.56 6.73
CA ASN A 107 -7.35 5.98 6.38
C ASN A 107 -5.91 6.31 5.98
N PHE A 108 -4.95 5.85 6.78
CA PHE A 108 -3.54 6.16 6.58
C PHE A 108 -2.97 5.44 5.35
N ASP A 109 -3.48 4.25 5.05
CA ASP A 109 -3.12 3.50 3.85
C ASP A 109 -3.66 4.19 2.59
N VAL A 110 -4.89 4.68 2.61
CA VAL A 110 -5.45 5.48 1.50
C VAL A 110 -4.66 6.78 1.29
N MET A 111 -4.22 7.45 2.37
CA MET A 111 -3.33 8.62 2.25
C MET A 111 -1.99 8.25 1.59
N PHE A 112 -1.42 7.10 1.95
CA PHE A 112 -0.20 6.59 1.33
C PHE A 112 -0.42 6.20 -0.14
N ALA A 113 -1.54 5.56 -0.47
CA ALA A 113 -1.90 5.20 -1.83
C ALA A 113 -2.05 6.44 -2.71
N CYS A 114 -2.72 7.49 -2.23
CA CYS A 114 -2.84 8.79 -2.91
C CYS A 114 -1.46 9.40 -3.20
N TRP A 115 -0.53 9.31 -2.24
CA TRP A 115 0.85 9.75 -2.45
C TRP A 115 1.58 8.91 -3.49
N ARG A 116 1.51 7.57 -3.42
CA ARG A 116 2.14 6.65 -4.37
C ARG A 116 1.63 6.86 -5.80
N VAL A 117 0.32 7.00 -5.98
CA VAL A 117 -0.27 7.21 -7.31
C VAL A 117 0.05 8.61 -7.84
N TYR A 118 0.15 9.64 -6.99
CA TYR A 118 0.67 10.95 -7.40
C TYR A 118 2.12 10.82 -7.89
N LEU A 119 3.00 10.16 -7.14
CA LEU A 119 4.39 9.94 -7.57
C LEU A 119 4.49 9.19 -8.89
N TRP A 120 3.57 8.25 -9.13
CA TRP A 120 3.51 7.48 -10.37
C TRP A 120 2.99 8.28 -11.57
N THR A 121 1.87 8.96 -11.39
CA THR A 121 1.09 9.55 -12.49
C THR A 121 1.45 11.01 -12.74
N GLY A 122 1.97 11.73 -11.74
CA GLY A 122 2.06 13.18 -11.75
C GLY A 122 0.71 13.91 -11.59
N ASP A 123 -0.39 13.19 -11.41
CA ASP A 123 -1.71 13.80 -11.23
C ASP A 123 -1.82 14.43 -9.84
N LYS A 124 -1.67 15.75 -9.80
CA LYS A 124 -1.75 16.54 -8.56
C LYS A 124 -3.13 16.48 -7.90
N SER A 125 -4.18 16.08 -8.61
CA SER A 125 -5.53 16.05 -8.03
C SER A 125 -5.65 15.04 -6.88
N TYR A 126 -4.81 14.01 -6.81
CA TYR A 126 -4.75 13.10 -5.65
C TYR A 126 -4.29 13.77 -4.36
N VAL A 127 -3.61 14.93 -4.46
CA VAL A 127 -2.96 15.61 -3.33
C VAL A 127 -3.35 17.08 -3.20
N THR A 128 -4.19 17.60 -4.10
CA THR A 128 -4.64 19.02 -4.10
C THR A 128 -6.14 19.20 -4.23
N ASP A 129 -6.88 18.21 -4.70
CA ASP A 129 -8.34 18.31 -4.76
C ASP A 129 -8.90 18.42 -3.31
N PRO A 130 -9.85 19.34 -3.06
CA PRO A 130 -10.44 19.54 -1.74
C PRO A 130 -10.93 18.27 -1.05
N VAL A 131 -11.45 17.28 -1.80
CA VAL A 131 -11.93 16.03 -1.20
C VAL A 131 -10.82 15.23 -0.51
N PHE A 132 -9.63 15.19 -1.13
CA PHE A 132 -8.46 14.54 -0.53
C PHE A 132 -7.84 15.41 0.55
N ALA A 133 -7.78 16.73 0.35
CA ALA A 133 -7.27 17.64 1.38
C ALA A 133 -8.06 17.51 2.71
N ASP A 134 -9.38 17.47 2.61
CA ASP A 134 -10.28 17.28 3.75
C ASP A 134 -10.10 15.90 4.41
N PHE A 135 -10.00 14.84 3.61
CA PHE A 135 -9.76 13.49 4.09
C PHE A 135 -8.42 13.37 4.84
N PHE A 136 -7.35 13.93 4.30
CA PHE A 136 -6.01 13.91 4.90
C PHE A 136 -6.00 14.66 6.23
N ASP A 137 -6.63 15.83 6.28
CA ASP A 137 -6.68 16.66 7.47
C ASP A 137 -7.43 15.96 8.61
N LYS A 138 -8.65 15.48 8.34
CA LYS A 138 -9.49 14.74 9.30
C LYS A 138 -8.83 13.45 9.77
N SER A 139 -8.22 12.70 8.86
CA SER A 139 -7.51 11.45 9.19
C SER A 139 -6.29 11.67 10.08
N SER A 140 -5.59 12.80 9.91
CA SER A 140 -4.36 13.12 10.65
C SER A 140 -4.61 13.83 11.98
N THR A 141 -5.84 14.28 12.22
CA THR A 141 -6.27 15.04 13.40
C THR A 141 -7.42 14.32 14.11
N LEU A 142 -8.66 14.61 13.72
CA LEU A 142 -9.89 14.18 14.38
C LEU A 142 -10.02 12.66 14.50
N TYR A 143 -9.59 11.92 13.47
CA TYR A 143 -9.61 10.45 13.48
C TYR A 143 -8.62 9.87 14.49
N ILE A 144 -7.41 10.41 14.57
CA ILE A 144 -6.41 9.97 15.57
C ILE A 144 -6.94 10.20 16.99
N ASP A 145 -7.57 11.34 17.23
CA ASP A 145 -8.15 11.67 18.54
C ASP A 145 -9.34 10.77 18.87
N ARG A 146 -10.31 10.65 17.94
CA ARG A 146 -11.54 9.89 18.13
C ARG A 146 -11.29 8.41 18.43
N TRP A 147 -10.25 7.82 17.84
CA TRP A 147 -9.92 6.41 18.01
C TRP A 147 -8.80 6.14 19.03
N VAL A 148 -8.39 7.16 19.79
CA VAL A 148 -7.38 7.04 20.86
C VAL A 148 -6.04 6.51 20.30
N LEU A 149 -5.62 7.05 19.14
CA LEU A 149 -4.44 6.63 18.38
C LEU A 149 -3.22 7.53 18.62
N GLN A 150 -3.23 8.34 19.67
CA GLN A 150 -2.09 9.17 20.04
C GLN A 150 -0.89 8.29 20.43
N ALA A 151 0.32 8.75 20.11
CA ALA A 151 1.54 7.97 20.33
C ALA A 151 1.75 7.50 21.79
N ASP A 152 1.24 8.27 22.76
CA ASP A 152 1.33 7.94 24.19
C ASP A 152 0.19 7.04 24.68
N SER A 153 -0.85 6.83 23.86
CA SER A 153 -2.02 6.01 24.18
C SER A 153 -1.98 4.61 23.56
N LEU A 154 -0.96 4.30 22.74
CA LEU A 154 -0.92 3.09 21.92
C LEU A 154 -1.07 1.79 22.73
N LEU A 155 -0.53 1.74 23.94
CA LEU A 155 -0.58 0.58 24.84
C LEU A 155 -1.66 0.71 25.93
N THR A 156 -2.31 1.87 26.06
CA THR A 156 -3.28 2.15 27.13
C THR A 156 -4.70 2.39 26.63
N ARG A 157 -4.90 2.45 25.31
CA ARG A 157 -6.23 2.61 24.70
C ARG A 157 -7.20 1.50 25.13
N PRO A 158 -8.51 1.80 25.19
CA PRO A 158 -9.53 0.78 25.42
C PRO A 158 -9.59 -0.22 24.25
N LEU A 159 -10.07 -1.43 24.54
CA LEU A 159 -10.18 -2.52 23.57
C LEU A 159 -11.20 -2.20 22.45
N TYR A 160 -12.34 -1.62 22.81
CA TYR A 160 -13.41 -1.26 21.88
C TYR A 160 -13.76 0.24 21.98
N PRO A 161 -12.89 1.15 21.51
CA PRO A 161 -13.23 2.57 21.48
C PRO A 161 -14.49 2.80 20.65
N ASN A 162 -15.35 3.70 21.11
CA ASN A 162 -16.59 4.11 20.42
C ASN A 162 -17.60 2.98 20.14
N ALA A 163 -17.45 1.78 20.71
CA ALA A 163 -18.42 0.71 20.46
C ALA A 163 -19.81 1.05 21.04
N PRO A 164 -20.91 0.52 20.46
CA PRO A 164 -22.25 0.78 20.96
C PRO A 164 -22.42 0.35 22.42
N THR A 165 -23.23 1.09 23.17
CA THR A 165 -23.61 0.77 24.55
C THR A 165 -25.10 0.43 24.59
N PRO A 166 -25.50 -0.78 25.05
CA PRO A 166 -24.65 -1.85 25.59
C PRO A 166 -23.81 -2.57 24.52
N PHE A 167 -22.59 -2.99 24.89
CA PHE A 167 -21.71 -3.77 24.02
C PHE A 167 -22.16 -5.23 23.95
N ASN A 168 -22.18 -5.81 22.74
CA ASN A 168 -22.50 -7.21 22.51
C ASN A 168 -21.33 -7.92 21.83
N VAL A 169 -20.57 -8.70 22.58
CA VAL A 169 -19.43 -9.48 22.05
C VAL A 169 -19.85 -10.50 20.98
N LYS A 170 -21.12 -10.92 20.96
CA LYS A 170 -21.62 -11.84 19.93
C LYS A 170 -21.95 -11.15 18.61
N ASP A 171 -22.12 -9.82 18.60
CA ASP A 171 -22.32 -9.06 17.35
C ASP A 171 -20.96 -8.73 16.72
N SER A 172 -20.75 -9.18 15.48
CA SER A 172 -19.54 -8.89 14.73
C SER A 172 -19.34 -7.40 14.49
N PHE A 173 -20.39 -6.62 14.26
CA PHE A 173 -20.26 -5.18 14.03
C PHE A 173 -19.88 -4.40 15.28
N HIS A 174 -20.11 -4.97 16.48
CA HIS A 174 -19.60 -4.37 17.71
C HIS A 174 -18.11 -4.67 17.89
N ARG A 175 -17.69 -5.93 17.64
CA ARG A 175 -16.29 -6.35 17.79
C ARG A 175 -15.35 -5.81 16.72
N CYS A 176 -15.86 -5.69 15.49
CA CYS A 176 -15.07 -5.35 14.31
C CYS A 176 -15.15 -3.88 13.91
N ARG A 177 -15.80 -3.05 14.74
CA ARG A 177 -15.79 -1.60 14.59
C ARG A 177 -14.51 -1.04 15.18
N GLY A 178 -13.58 -0.66 14.31
CA GLY A 178 -12.29 -0.09 14.71
C GLY A 178 -11.26 -1.13 15.14
N ILE A 179 -11.13 -2.21 14.36
CA ILE A 179 -10.10 -3.24 14.52
C ILE A 179 -8.72 -2.56 14.44
N PRO A 180 -7.86 -2.71 15.45
CA PRO A 180 -6.61 -1.97 15.49
C PRO A 180 -5.44 -2.68 14.78
N SER A 181 -5.75 -3.39 13.70
CA SER A 181 -4.82 -4.11 12.83
C SER A 181 -5.55 -4.59 11.57
N TYR A 182 -4.83 -4.92 10.50
CA TYR A 182 -5.31 -5.78 9.42
C TYR A 182 -5.35 -7.27 9.82
N SER A 183 -4.80 -7.64 10.99
CA SER A 183 -4.95 -8.97 11.58
C SER A 183 -6.28 -9.12 12.30
N GLU A 184 -7.36 -9.33 11.55
CA GLU A 184 -8.74 -9.32 12.06
C GLU A 184 -9.12 -10.51 12.95
N GLY A 185 -8.41 -11.62 12.83
CA GLY A 185 -8.73 -12.88 13.50
C GLY A 185 -8.24 -12.99 14.94
N ILE A 186 -7.56 -11.97 15.49
CA ILE A 186 -6.92 -12.04 16.80
C ILE A 186 -7.89 -11.52 17.88
N PRO A 187 -8.34 -12.37 18.82
CA PRO A 187 -9.19 -11.94 19.92
C PRO A 187 -8.46 -10.95 20.83
N ASP A 188 -9.20 -10.00 21.40
CA ASP A 188 -8.71 -9.07 22.41
C ASP A 188 -7.45 -8.26 22.02
N LEU A 189 -7.25 -8.05 20.71
CA LEU A 189 -6.17 -7.25 20.16
C LEU A 189 -6.44 -5.76 20.43
N LYS A 190 -5.60 -5.11 21.26
CA LYS A 190 -5.70 -3.68 21.56
C LYS A 190 -4.97 -2.80 20.55
N MET A 191 -3.82 -3.26 20.08
CA MET A 191 -3.00 -2.54 19.11
C MET A 191 -2.19 -3.51 18.25
N GLY A 192 -2.18 -3.31 16.94
CA GLY A 192 -1.26 -3.95 16.01
C GLY A 192 -0.11 -3.01 15.65
N VAL A 193 1.08 -3.56 15.46
CA VAL A 193 2.25 -2.77 15.03
C VAL A 193 2.06 -2.25 13.60
N ASP A 194 1.31 -2.97 12.76
CA ASP A 194 0.89 -2.56 11.44
C ASP A 194 0.05 -1.28 11.45
N LEU A 195 -0.84 -1.10 12.44
CA LEU A 195 -1.58 0.14 12.60
C LEU A 195 -0.63 1.30 12.91
N ILE A 196 0.34 1.11 13.80
CA ILE A 196 1.33 2.14 14.14
C ILE A 196 2.17 2.50 12.90
N ALA A 197 2.57 1.49 12.11
CA ALA A 197 3.30 1.67 10.87
C ALA A 197 2.48 2.43 9.82
N SER A 198 1.19 2.12 9.69
CA SER A 198 0.28 2.84 8.80
C SER A 198 0.14 4.30 9.24
N ILE A 199 -0.06 4.60 10.53
CA ILE A 199 -0.13 5.97 11.06
C ILE A 199 1.15 6.73 10.71
N TYR A 200 2.32 6.16 10.99
CA TYR A 200 3.61 6.73 10.63
C TYR A 200 3.66 7.12 9.14
N ARG A 201 3.32 6.19 8.25
CA ARG A 201 3.40 6.43 6.82
C ARG A 201 2.34 7.39 6.29
N GLY A 202 1.11 7.31 6.79
CA GLY A 202 0.05 8.24 6.42
C GLY A 202 0.43 9.68 6.78
N LEU A 203 0.93 9.90 8.00
CA LEU A 203 1.38 11.22 8.45
C LEU A 203 2.59 11.75 7.64
N LEU A 204 3.56 10.90 7.29
CA LEU A 204 4.66 11.31 6.39
C LEU A 204 4.17 11.64 4.97
N SER A 205 3.18 10.89 4.48
CA SER A 205 2.56 11.17 3.18
C SER A 205 1.87 12.52 3.20
N TYR A 206 1.11 12.84 4.27
CA TYR A 206 0.49 14.16 4.41
C TYR A 206 1.51 15.28 4.54
N ALA A 207 2.58 15.08 5.31
CA ALA A 207 3.66 16.06 5.38
C ALA A 207 4.28 16.34 4.01
N SER A 208 4.49 15.29 3.20
CA SER A 208 5.01 15.43 1.83
C SER A 208 4.06 16.24 0.93
N VAL A 209 2.75 16.00 1.05
CA VAL A 209 1.71 16.81 0.38
C VAL A 209 1.75 18.26 0.83
N LEU A 210 1.87 18.52 2.14
CA LEU A 210 1.95 19.87 2.68
C LEU A 210 3.22 20.60 2.18
N ARG A 211 4.37 19.91 2.06
CA ARG A 211 5.57 20.49 1.44
C ARG A 211 5.35 20.87 -0.02
N LEU A 212 4.68 20.02 -0.81
CA LEU A 212 4.33 20.36 -2.20
C LEU A 212 3.44 21.61 -2.29
N GLN A 213 2.59 21.81 -1.28
CA GLN A 213 1.72 22.99 -1.17
C GLN A 213 2.42 24.17 -0.49
N SER A 214 3.72 24.10 -0.25
CA SER A 214 4.52 25.13 0.47
C SER A 214 4.06 25.42 1.90
N GLN A 215 3.30 24.52 2.53
CA GLN A 215 2.86 24.61 3.93
C GLN A 215 3.92 24.00 4.87
N ASN A 216 5.12 24.57 4.86
CA ASN A 216 6.32 23.97 5.49
C ASN A 216 6.17 23.75 7.00
N GLU A 217 5.61 24.70 7.75
CA GLU A 217 5.43 24.56 9.21
C GLU A 217 4.49 23.40 9.56
N ARG A 218 3.38 23.26 8.84
CA ARG A 218 2.44 22.14 9.02
C ARG A 218 3.08 20.81 8.61
N ALA A 219 3.86 20.80 7.55
CA ALA A 219 4.61 19.61 7.14
C ALA A 219 5.57 19.15 8.24
N GLU A 220 6.37 20.08 8.79
CA GLU A 220 7.29 19.77 9.90
C GLU A 220 6.58 19.26 11.15
N PHE A 221 5.39 19.81 11.46
CA PHE A 221 4.57 19.31 12.56
C PHE A 221 4.20 17.84 12.37
N PHE A 222 3.70 17.46 11.19
CA PHE A 222 3.32 16.07 10.92
C PHE A 222 4.52 15.14 10.74
N GLU A 223 5.67 15.62 10.26
CA GLU A 223 6.92 14.85 10.26
C GLU A 223 7.36 14.51 11.69
N LYS A 224 7.35 15.48 12.60
CA LYS A 224 7.66 15.26 14.01
C LYS A 224 6.65 14.31 14.65
N LYS A 225 5.35 14.46 14.34
CA LYS A 225 4.30 13.56 14.82
C LYS A 225 4.54 12.12 14.31
N ALA A 226 4.82 11.93 13.02
CA ALA A 226 5.16 10.63 12.44
C ALA A 226 6.41 10.00 13.09
N ALA A 227 7.47 10.79 13.29
CA ALA A 227 8.71 10.32 13.90
C ALA A 227 8.50 9.75 15.31
N ARG A 228 7.52 10.25 16.08
CA ARG A 228 7.15 9.68 17.39
C ARG A 228 6.60 8.26 17.25
N TYR A 229 5.75 7.98 16.25
CA TYR A 229 5.24 6.62 16.02
C TYR A 229 6.35 5.67 15.57
N GLN A 230 7.24 6.11 14.68
CA GLN A 230 8.44 5.33 14.31
C GLN A 230 9.29 5.01 15.54
N GLN A 231 9.53 6.00 16.41
CA GLN A 231 10.27 5.79 17.64
C GLN A 231 9.61 4.74 18.53
N LYS A 232 8.28 4.79 18.70
CA LYS A 232 7.53 3.80 19.47
C LYS A 232 7.70 2.39 18.92
N ILE A 233 7.65 2.19 17.59
CA ILE A 233 7.94 0.89 16.96
C ILE A 233 9.33 0.40 17.36
N GLU A 234 10.35 1.27 17.25
CA GLU A 234 11.73 0.89 17.52
C GLU A 234 12.05 0.63 19.00
N THR A 235 11.34 1.30 19.93
CA THR A 235 11.59 1.18 21.38
C THR A 235 10.76 0.10 22.04
N ASP A 236 9.48 0.02 21.70
CA ASP A 236 8.49 -0.72 22.49
C ASP A 236 8.19 -2.10 21.86
N TRP A 237 8.30 -2.21 20.54
CA TRP A 237 7.84 -3.40 19.80
C TRP A 237 8.95 -4.35 19.40
N TRP A 238 10.22 -3.92 19.49
CA TRP A 238 11.36 -4.78 19.21
C TRP A 238 11.68 -5.71 20.38
N ASN A 239 11.54 -7.02 20.16
CA ASN A 239 12.00 -8.02 21.11
C ASN A 239 13.48 -8.33 20.87
N LYS A 240 14.35 -7.89 21.78
CA LYS A 240 15.81 -8.13 21.69
C LYS A 240 16.20 -9.61 21.82
N LYS A 241 15.47 -10.39 22.62
CA LYS A 241 15.77 -11.80 22.87
C LYS A 241 15.55 -12.63 21.61
N ASP A 242 14.43 -12.39 20.95
CA ASP A 242 13.99 -13.15 19.79
C ASP A 242 14.45 -12.50 18.47
N SER A 243 15.03 -11.29 18.54
CA SER A 243 15.49 -10.50 17.39
C SER A 243 14.40 -10.28 16.33
N LEU A 244 13.19 -9.97 16.79
CA LEU A 244 12.01 -9.74 15.95
C LEU A 244 11.11 -8.65 16.55
N TYR A 245 10.36 -7.97 15.70
CA TYR A 245 9.25 -7.13 16.16
C TYR A 245 8.04 -7.99 16.50
N ARG A 246 7.40 -7.68 17.62
CA ARG A 246 6.09 -8.21 17.99
C ARG A 246 5.03 -7.61 17.07
N SER A 247 3.99 -8.37 16.75
CA SER A 247 2.96 -7.93 15.79
C SER A 247 1.77 -7.28 16.48
N PHE A 248 1.44 -7.68 17.72
CA PHE A 248 0.31 -7.08 18.43
C PHE A 248 0.52 -7.00 19.96
N TYR A 249 -0.31 -6.17 20.59
CA TYR A 249 -0.44 -5.97 22.02
C TYR A 249 -1.88 -6.31 22.46
N SER A 250 -2.01 -7.21 23.43
CA SER A 250 -3.30 -7.79 23.86
C SER A 250 -3.97 -7.01 24.98
N ALA A 251 -5.24 -7.31 25.26
CA ALA A 251 -5.98 -6.72 26.37
C ALA A 251 -5.34 -6.99 27.75
N ASN A 252 -4.66 -8.13 27.90
CA ASN A 252 -3.97 -8.56 29.12
C ASN A 252 -2.63 -7.85 29.35
N GLY A 253 -2.16 -7.08 28.36
CA GLY A 253 -0.94 -6.31 28.46
C GLY A 253 0.31 -7.01 27.93
N ASP A 254 0.13 -8.05 27.11
CA ASP A 254 1.21 -8.86 26.55
C ASP A 254 1.47 -8.50 25.09
N PHE A 255 2.75 -8.50 24.72
CA PHE A 255 3.17 -8.43 23.32
C PHE A 255 3.36 -9.83 22.73
N ASP A 256 2.79 -10.08 21.55
CA ASP A 256 2.86 -11.38 20.89
C ASP A 256 2.88 -11.25 19.35
N GLY A 257 2.92 -12.38 18.65
CA GLY A 257 3.18 -12.49 17.23
C GLY A 257 4.64 -12.24 16.87
N GLY A 258 4.90 -12.19 15.57
CA GLY A 258 6.21 -11.85 15.01
C GLY A 258 6.13 -11.67 13.49
N GLY A 259 7.06 -10.88 12.93
CA GLY A 259 7.29 -10.84 11.49
C GLY A 259 6.18 -10.15 10.68
N ASP A 260 5.85 -8.90 11.01
CA ASP A 260 4.79 -8.16 10.31
C ASP A 260 5.27 -7.54 8.98
N SER A 261 4.68 -7.95 7.86
CA SER A 261 5.00 -7.43 6.51
C SER A 261 4.70 -5.94 6.37
N PHE A 262 3.74 -5.41 7.12
CA PHE A 262 3.34 -4.00 7.03
C PHE A 262 4.40 -3.05 7.59
N LEU A 263 5.29 -3.51 8.47
CA LEU A 263 6.47 -2.74 8.89
C LEU A 263 7.37 -2.38 7.69
N LEU A 264 7.50 -3.31 6.73
CA LEU A 264 8.27 -3.11 5.50
C LEU A 264 7.45 -2.40 4.43
N TRP A 265 6.14 -2.67 4.32
CA TRP A 265 5.25 -1.98 3.38
C TRP A 265 5.22 -0.47 3.60
N PHE A 266 5.12 -0.06 4.86
CA PHE A 266 5.05 1.34 5.24
C PHE A 266 6.44 2.00 5.44
N ASP A 267 7.54 1.29 5.17
CA ASP A 267 8.94 1.60 5.55
C ASP A 267 9.08 2.19 6.95
N ALA A 268 8.45 1.56 7.93
CA ALA A 268 8.45 2.06 9.29
C ALA A 268 9.77 1.79 10.03
N LEU A 269 10.66 0.95 9.48
CA LEU A 269 11.89 0.53 10.15
C LEU A 269 13.08 1.42 9.78
N LYS A 270 13.73 2.00 10.79
CA LYS A 270 14.93 2.83 10.61
C LYS A 270 16.20 2.01 10.74
N ASP A 271 16.20 1.02 11.63
CA ASP A 271 17.33 0.13 11.83
C ASP A 271 17.44 -0.88 10.68
N LYS A 272 18.49 -0.75 9.87
CA LYS A 272 18.74 -1.61 8.71
C LYS A 272 18.96 -3.08 9.08
N GLN A 273 19.55 -3.35 10.24
CA GLN A 273 19.76 -4.72 10.71
C GLN A 273 18.43 -5.35 11.11
N ARG A 274 17.57 -4.60 11.81
CA ARG A 274 16.24 -5.09 12.17
C ARG A 274 15.35 -5.27 10.95
N ALA A 275 15.37 -4.35 10.00
CA ALA A 275 14.68 -4.52 8.72
C ALA A 275 15.14 -5.76 7.97
N ARG A 276 16.46 -6.04 7.98
CA ARG A 276 17.02 -7.27 7.42
C ARG A 276 16.50 -8.52 8.15
N LYS A 277 16.43 -8.49 9.48
CA LYS A 277 15.85 -9.61 10.26
C LYS A 277 14.38 -9.83 9.95
N THR A 278 13.59 -8.76 9.83
CA THR A 278 12.18 -8.85 9.46
C THR A 278 11.99 -9.50 8.09
N ILE A 279 12.73 -9.07 7.06
CA ILE A 279 12.59 -9.68 5.72
C ILE A 279 13.12 -11.12 5.67
N GLU A 280 14.16 -11.46 6.44
CA GLU A 280 14.65 -12.84 6.57
C GLU A 280 13.60 -13.75 7.23
N GLN A 281 12.89 -13.25 8.25
CA GLN A 281 11.78 -13.98 8.88
C GLN A 281 10.63 -14.24 7.90
N LEU A 282 10.15 -13.18 7.24
CA LEU A 282 9.10 -13.27 6.22
C LEU A 282 9.47 -14.23 5.07
N ALA A 283 10.75 -14.32 4.72
CA ALA A 283 11.24 -15.24 3.70
C ALA A 283 11.17 -16.73 4.11
N SER A 284 11.11 -17.01 5.41
CA SER A 284 11.15 -18.35 5.98
C SER A 284 9.78 -18.92 6.36
N GLU A 285 8.78 -18.05 6.52
CA GLU A 285 7.43 -18.44 6.96
C GLU A 285 6.51 -18.76 5.78
N LYS A 286 5.57 -19.68 6.02
CA LYS A 286 4.41 -19.85 5.16
C LYS A 286 3.34 -18.88 5.62
N THR A 287 2.68 -18.23 4.67
CA THR A 287 1.64 -17.24 4.96
C THR A 287 0.48 -17.38 3.99
N ASN A 288 -0.57 -16.59 4.17
CA ASN A 288 -1.70 -16.56 3.26
C ASN A 288 -1.35 -15.80 1.97
N ILE A 289 -2.22 -15.92 0.95
CA ILE A 289 -1.94 -15.34 -0.37
C ILE A 289 -1.83 -13.81 -0.35
N GLU A 290 -2.53 -13.12 0.56
CA GLU A 290 -2.55 -11.66 0.70
C GLU A 290 -1.19 -11.14 1.19
N ILE A 291 -0.64 -11.73 2.26
CA ILE A 291 0.71 -11.36 2.72
C ILE A 291 1.74 -11.79 1.68
N GLU A 292 1.52 -12.93 1.01
CA GLU A 292 2.43 -13.44 0.00
C GLU A 292 2.53 -12.51 -1.23
N SER A 293 1.46 -11.80 -1.61
CA SER A 293 1.49 -10.82 -2.71
C SER A 293 2.49 -9.69 -2.49
N TYR A 294 2.75 -9.29 -1.23
CA TYR A 294 3.66 -8.18 -0.93
C TYR A 294 5.14 -8.58 -1.00
N LEU A 295 5.44 -9.86 -0.77
CA LEU A 295 6.81 -10.35 -0.57
C LEU A 295 7.75 -10.10 -1.75
N PRO A 296 7.36 -10.28 -3.03
CA PRO A 296 8.29 -10.03 -4.14
C PRO A 296 8.81 -8.59 -4.15
N MET A 297 7.93 -7.61 -3.91
CA MET A 297 8.33 -6.20 -3.85
C MET A 297 9.26 -5.92 -2.66
N HIS A 298 8.99 -6.51 -1.49
CA HIS A 298 9.91 -6.43 -0.35
C HIS A 298 11.27 -7.04 -0.69
N PHE A 299 11.30 -8.25 -1.27
CA PHE A 299 12.56 -8.91 -1.63
C PHE A 299 13.36 -8.11 -2.66
N TYR A 300 12.73 -7.52 -3.68
CA TYR A 300 13.43 -6.63 -4.62
C TYR A 300 14.04 -5.42 -3.93
N LYS A 301 13.26 -4.75 -3.07
CA LYS A 301 13.68 -3.57 -2.31
C LYS A 301 14.88 -3.85 -1.40
N TYR A 302 14.89 -5.01 -0.74
CA TYR A 302 15.93 -5.39 0.23
C TYR A 302 17.10 -6.19 -0.38
N GLY A 303 17.14 -6.37 -1.70
CA GLY A 303 18.29 -7.00 -2.38
C GLY A 303 18.22 -8.52 -2.53
N TYR A 304 17.11 -9.16 -2.15
CA TYR A 304 16.88 -10.60 -2.26
C TYR A 304 16.28 -10.97 -3.63
N TRP A 305 16.91 -10.53 -4.73
CA TRP A 305 16.31 -10.54 -6.07
C TRP A 305 15.96 -11.93 -6.61
N GLU A 306 16.77 -12.94 -6.28
CA GLU A 306 16.50 -14.34 -6.66
C GLU A 306 15.21 -14.84 -5.99
N LYS A 307 15.07 -14.62 -4.67
CA LYS A 307 13.85 -14.93 -3.92
C LYS A 307 12.65 -14.13 -4.41
N ALA A 308 12.86 -12.86 -4.78
CA ALA A 308 11.82 -12.01 -5.35
C ALA A 308 11.26 -12.62 -6.64
N HIS A 309 12.16 -13.04 -7.53
CA HIS A 309 11.81 -13.67 -8.80
C HIS A 309 11.11 -15.01 -8.60
N GLU A 310 11.62 -15.87 -7.71
CA GLU A 310 10.98 -17.14 -7.34
C GLU A 310 9.56 -16.93 -6.82
N ARG A 311 9.38 -15.99 -5.88
CA ARG A 311 8.07 -15.72 -5.27
C ARG A 311 7.08 -15.11 -6.27
N MET A 312 7.53 -14.19 -7.12
CA MET A 312 6.73 -13.61 -8.18
C MET A 312 6.23 -14.69 -9.17
N LEU A 313 7.09 -15.62 -9.58
CA LEU A 313 6.70 -16.72 -10.46
C LEU A 313 5.80 -17.74 -9.73
N HIS A 314 5.99 -17.94 -8.43
CA HIS A 314 5.07 -18.73 -7.62
C HIS A 314 3.67 -18.13 -7.63
N LEU A 315 3.52 -16.84 -7.35
CA LEU A 315 2.21 -16.16 -7.37
C LEU A 315 1.48 -16.29 -8.73
N ALA A 316 2.23 -16.29 -9.83
CA ALA A 316 1.68 -16.45 -11.17
C ALA A 316 1.42 -17.92 -11.59
N ASN A 317 1.90 -18.90 -10.84
CA ASN A 317 1.83 -20.32 -11.20
C ASN A 317 0.37 -20.83 -11.16
N PRO A 318 -0.11 -21.56 -12.19
CA PRO A 318 -1.44 -22.20 -12.20
C PRO A 318 -1.80 -23.05 -10.99
N SER A 319 -0.80 -23.68 -10.37
CA SER A 319 -1.01 -24.56 -9.22
C SER A 319 -1.03 -23.81 -7.88
N THR A 320 -0.79 -22.50 -7.86
CA THR A 320 -0.78 -21.72 -6.62
C THR A 320 -2.21 -21.55 -6.11
N PRO A 321 -2.52 -22.06 -4.90
CA PRO A 321 -3.83 -21.90 -4.31
C PRO A 321 -4.18 -20.43 -4.16
N ARG A 322 -5.44 -20.08 -4.40
CA ARG A 322 -5.96 -18.71 -4.18
C ARG A 322 -5.33 -17.63 -5.04
N ARG A 323 -4.59 -17.97 -6.11
CA ARG A 323 -4.02 -16.99 -7.05
C ARG A 323 -5.06 -16.13 -7.77
N GLU A 324 -6.34 -16.54 -7.72
CA GLU A 324 -7.50 -15.80 -8.18
C GLU A 324 -7.98 -14.71 -7.21
N TYR A 325 -7.27 -14.46 -6.12
CA TYR A 325 -7.50 -13.29 -5.30
C TYR A 325 -7.04 -12.03 -6.07
N PRO A 326 -7.88 -10.97 -6.21
CA PRO A 326 -7.58 -9.87 -7.13
C PRO A 326 -6.19 -9.27 -6.95
N GLU A 327 -5.81 -9.04 -5.69
CA GLU A 327 -4.54 -8.40 -5.31
C GLU A 327 -3.32 -9.08 -5.93
N VAL A 328 -3.33 -10.40 -6.09
CA VAL A 328 -2.19 -11.18 -6.59
C VAL A 328 -1.78 -10.72 -7.98
N SER A 329 -2.75 -10.53 -8.87
CA SER A 329 -2.49 -10.13 -10.25
C SER A 329 -1.86 -8.73 -10.33
N PHE A 330 -2.38 -7.78 -9.56
CA PHE A 330 -1.84 -6.42 -9.47
C PHE A 330 -0.46 -6.40 -8.81
N ALA A 331 -0.24 -7.21 -7.78
CA ALA A 331 1.05 -7.33 -7.10
C ALA A 331 2.12 -7.93 -8.02
N VAL A 332 1.79 -8.93 -8.86
CA VAL A 332 2.71 -9.46 -9.87
C VAL A 332 3.06 -8.40 -10.92
N LEU A 333 2.09 -7.59 -11.37
CA LEU A 333 2.35 -6.48 -12.28
C LEU A 333 3.32 -5.45 -11.66
N GLU A 334 3.06 -5.00 -10.43
CA GLU A 334 3.95 -4.08 -9.71
C GLU A 334 5.35 -4.69 -9.53
N SER A 335 5.41 -5.97 -9.17
CA SER A 335 6.67 -6.71 -8.96
C SER A 335 7.51 -6.81 -10.24
N ILE A 336 6.88 -6.96 -11.41
CA ILE A 336 7.62 -7.00 -12.68
C ILE A 336 8.12 -5.60 -13.04
N VAL A 337 7.28 -4.57 -12.96
CA VAL A 337 7.62 -3.23 -13.46
C VAL A 337 8.50 -2.45 -12.48
N LYS A 338 8.12 -2.38 -11.20
CA LYS A 338 8.90 -1.67 -10.17
C LYS A 338 9.97 -2.54 -9.53
N GLY A 339 9.71 -3.84 -9.38
CA GLY A 339 10.66 -4.78 -8.78
C GLY A 339 11.75 -5.19 -9.76
N LEU A 340 11.41 -6.00 -10.76
CA LEU A 340 12.36 -6.56 -11.73
C LEU A 340 12.95 -5.49 -12.67
N MET A 341 12.09 -4.74 -13.37
CA MET A 341 12.54 -3.69 -14.29
C MET A 341 13.07 -2.44 -13.55
N GLY A 342 12.69 -2.26 -12.29
CA GLY A 342 13.20 -1.18 -11.46
C GLY A 342 12.83 0.21 -11.95
N ILE A 343 11.67 0.35 -12.58
CA ILE A 343 11.14 1.62 -13.06
C ILE A 343 10.45 2.32 -11.88
N GLU A 344 11.01 3.43 -11.44
CA GLU A 344 10.56 4.13 -10.23
C GLU A 344 10.37 5.63 -10.54
N PRO A 345 9.11 6.07 -10.73
CA PRO A 345 8.81 7.48 -10.97
C PRO A 345 8.76 8.29 -9.67
N ASP A 346 9.09 9.57 -9.81
CA ASP A 346 8.95 10.59 -8.78
C ASP A 346 8.42 11.89 -9.42
N ALA A 347 7.13 12.14 -9.21
CA ALA A 347 6.45 13.33 -9.70
C ALA A 347 6.91 14.63 -9.05
N VAL A 348 7.56 14.58 -7.88
CA VAL A 348 8.08 15.79 -7.22
C VAL A 348 9.26 16.37 -8.01
N SER A 349 10.14 15.50 -8.49
CA SER A 349 11.34 15.86 -9.26
C SER A 349 11.20 15.66 -10.77
N GLN A 350 10.00 15.27 -11.24
CA GLN A 350 9.70 14.90 -12.62
C GLN A 350 10.72 13.88 -13.16
N GLN A 351 11.07 12.90 -12.32
CA GLN A 351 12.15 11.94 -12.56
C GLN A 351 11.62 10.53 -12.72
N VAL A 352 12.21 9.75 -13.63
CA VAL A 352 12.10 8.30 -13.65
C VAL A 352 13.47 7.71 -13.38
N THR A 353 13.57 6.88 -12.35
CA THR A 353 14.74 6.06 -12.09
C THR A 353 14.55 4.68 -12.72
N THR A 354 15.61 4.11 -13.30
CA THR A 354 15.60 2.73 -13.78
C THR A 354 16.76 1.96 -13.16
N MET A 355 16.48 0.80 -12.54
CA MET A 355 17.49 -0.11 -12.00
C MET A 355 17.12 -1.56 -12.28
N TYR A 356 17.63 -2.14 -13.36
CA TYR A 356 17.33 -3.53 -13.70
C TYR A 356 17.89 -4.49 -12.63
N ARG A 357 17.04 -5.39 -12.12
CA ARG A 357 17.35 -6.30 -11.00
C ARG A 357 17.49 -7.76 -11.43
N ASP A 358 17.89 -7.97 -12.68
CA ASP A 358 18.28 -9.27 -13.23
C ASP A 358 19.65 -9.15 -13.93
N LYS A 359 20.45 -10.22 -13.82
CA LYS A 359 21.87 -10.25 -14.19
C LYS A 359 22.11 -10.74 -15.61
N SER A 360 21.19 -11.50 -16.20
CA SER A 360 21.43 -12.20 -17.47
C SER A 360 20.32 -12.06 -18.51
N GLY A 361 19.19 -11.46 -18.14
CA GLY A 361 18.05 -11.28 -19.05
C GLY A 361 18.09 -9.99 -19.88
N GLU A 362 17.29 -10.01 -20.94
CA GLU A 362 16.75 -8.81 -21.56
C GLU A 362 15.28 -8.68 -21.17
N ALA A 363 14.82 -7.45 -20.95
CA ALA A 363 13.42 -7.16 -20.66
C ALA A 363 13.01 -5.87 -21.35
N GLU A 364 11.81 -5.82 -21.91
CA GLU A 364 11.28 -4.64 -22.55
C GLU A 364 9.83 -4.43 -22.11
N ILE A 365 9.51 -3.19 -21.73
CA ILE A 365 8.14 -2.73 -21.55
C ILE A 365 7.91 -1.57 -22.50
N LYS A 366 6.74 -1.58 -23.14
CA LYS A 366 6.32 -0.54 -24.08
C LYS A 366 5.04 0.09 -23.62
N ASN A 367 4.87 1.36 -23.98
CA ASN A 367 3.68 2.15 -23.72
C ASN A 367 3.28 2.20 -22.23
N LEU A 368 4.26 2.29 -21.32
CA LEU A 368 4.00 2.39 -19.88
C LEU A 368 3.52 3.81 -19.54
N PRO A 369 2.29 4.01 -19.05
CA PRO A 369 1.82 5.32 -18.60
C PRO A 369 2.53 5.73 -17.31
N ILE A 370 3.16 6.91 -17.31
CA ILE A 370 3.95 7.40 -16.18
C ILE A 370 4.13 8.92 -16.26
N LEU A 371 4.06 9.64 -15.14
CA LEU A 371 4.26 11.09 -15.05
C LEU A 371 3.55 11.92 -16.14
N ASN A 372 2.27 11.61 -16.40
CA ASN A 372 1.46 12.20 -17.47
C ASN A 372 2.15 12.14 -18.85
N SER A 373 2.83 11.02 -19.10
CA SER A 373 3.54 10.69 -20.32
C SER A 373 3.39 9.19 -20.61
N THR A 374 4.12 8.70 -21.59
CA THR A 374 4.21 7.29 -21.93
C THR A 374 5.66 6.97 -22.25
N ILE A 375 6.20 5.90 -21.69
CA ILE A 375 7.60 5.50 -21.90
C ILE A 375 7.72 4.07 -22.40
N ASP A 376 8.81 3.81 -23.13
CA ASP A 376 9.32 2.46 -23.33
C ASP A 376 10.67 2.34 -22.60
N VAL A 377 10.89 1.20 -21.95
CA VAL A 377 12.17 0.88 -21.31
C VAL A 377 12.60 -0.50 -21.77
N LYS A 378 13.82 -0.59 -22.30
CA LYS A 378 14.46 -1.85 -22.66
C LYS A 378 15.76 -2.02 -21.88
N HIS A 379 15.85 -3.10 -21.11
CA HIS A 379 17.06 -3.54 -20.46
C HIS A 379 17.75 -4.62 -21.28
N LYS A 380 19.08 -4.53 -21.33
CA LYS A 380 19.99 -5.60 -21.70
C LYS A 380 21.02 -5.78 -20.59
N ALA A 381 21.87 -6.79 -20.70
CA ALA A 381 22.85 -7.15 -19.66
C ALA A 381 23.72 -5.97 -19.14
N LYS A 382 24.01 -4.96 -19.97
CA LYS A 382 24.86 -3.80 -19.60
C LYS A 382 24.33 -2.46 -20.10
N GLU A 383 23.07 -2.41 -20.54
CA GLU A 383 22.50 -1.26 -21.21
C GLU A 383 21.04 -1.08 -20.81
N THR A 384 20.59 0.16 -20.71
CA THR A 384 19.18 0.51 -20.66
C THR A 384 18.89 1.51 -21.76
N LEU A 385 17.86 1.25 -22.56
CA LEU A 385 17.31 2.20 -23.50
C LEU A 385 16.01 2.76 -22.91
N PHE A 386 15.86 4.08 -22.95
CA PHE A 386 14.70 4.79 -22.44
C PHE A 386 14.13 5.66 -23.55
N PHE A 387 12.87 5.44 -23.91
CA PHE A 387 12.18 6.23 -24.92
C PHE A 387 11.01 6.96 -24.27
N ASN A 388 11.07 8.29 -24.25
CA ASN A 388 9.90 9.09 -23.90
C ASN A 388 9.01 9.23 -25.15
N ARG A 389 7.84 8.59 -25.15
CA ARG A 389 6.86 8.63 -26.24
C ARG A 389 5.87 9.78 -26.09
N GLY A 390 5.80 10.41 -24.91
CA GLY A 390 4.92 11.54 -24.66
C GLY A 390 5.61 12.89 -24.84
N LYS A 391 4.84 13.96 -24.57
CA LYS A 391 5.30 15.35 -24.71
C LYS A 391 5.88 15.92 -23.41
N THR A 392 5.56 15.31 -22.27
CA THR A 392 6.02 15.76 -20.96
C THR A 392 7.51 15.43 -20.82
N VAL A 393 8.33 16.42 -20.50
CA VAL A 393 9.77 16.22 -20.24
C VAL A 393 9.94 15.35 -19.00
N ILE A 394 10.87 14.39 -19.07
CA ILE A 394 11.19 13.48 -17.97
C ILE A 394 12.69 13.53 -17.73
N ASN A 395 13.09 13.74 -16.47
CA ASN A 395 14.45 13.55 -16.03
C ASN A 395 14.71 12.06 -15.85
N TRP A 396 15.57 11.45 -16.65
CA TRP A 396 15.89 10.03 -16.49
C TRP A 396 17.15 9.84 -15.63
N ARG A 397 17.04 9.03 -14.58
CA ARG A 397 18.16 8.55 -13.77
C ARG A 397 18.41 7.06 -14.06
N ALA A 398 19.43 6.77 -14.86
CA ALA A 398 19.88 5.41 -15.11
C ALA A 398 20.75 4.91 -13.95
N VAL A 399 20.39 3.77 -13.36
CA VAL A 399 21.14 3.11 -12.26
C VAL A 399 21.46 1.68 -12.66
N PHE A 400 22.72 1.27 -12.46
CA PHE A 400 23.19 -0.08 -12.76
C PHE A 400 23.72 -0.73 -11.50
N ALA A 401 23.26 -1.95 -11.23
CA ALA A 401 23.71 -2.73 -10.09
C ALA A 401 25.19 -3.10 -10.18
N GLY A 402 25.89 -3.07 -9.05
CA GLY A 402 27.30 -3.47 -8.97
C GLY A 402 28.28 -2.29 -9.07
N LYS A 403 29.57 -2.62 -9.20
CA LYS A 403 30.64 -1.64 -9.33
C LYS A 403 31.01 -1.49 -10.80
N HIS A 404 30.92 -0.26 -11.31
CA HIS A 404 31.25 0.09 -12.69
C HIS A 404 32.21 1.28 -12.68
N ASN A 405 33.21 1.26 -13.55
CA ASN A 405 34.21 2.35 -13.62
C ASN A 405 33.66 3.61 -14.32
N SER A 406 32.69 3.44 -15.22
CA SER A 406 32.05 4.53 -15.94
C SER A 406 30.68 4.10 -16.46
N ILE A 407 29.83 5.10 -16.77
CA ILE A 407 28.56 4.94 -17.49
C ILE A 407 28.66 5.81 -18.74
N VAL A 408 28.34 5.25 -19.90
CA VAL A 408 28.32 5.98 -21.17
C VAL A 408 26.88 6.30 -21.52
N ILE A 409 26.58 7.58 -21.76
CA ILE A 409 25.26 8.03 -22.21
C ILE A 409 25.35 8.30 -23.70
N LYS A 410 24.45 7.69 -24.47
CA LYS A 410 24.26 7.95 -25.90
C LYS A 410 22.84 8.47 -26.11
N ASN A 411 22.73 9.61 -26.77
CA ASN A 411 21.44 10.12 -27.23
C ASN A 411 21.30 9.70 -28.69
N GLU A 412 20.29 8.90 -29.00
CA GLU A 412 19.92 8.51 -30.36
C GLU A 412 18.75 9.34 -30.87
#